data_AF-A0A133XVK0-F1
#
_entry.id   AF-A0A133XVK0-F1
#
_cell.length_a   1.000
_cell.length_b   1.000
_cell.length_c   1.000
_cell.angle_alpha   90.00
_cell.angle_beta   90.00
_cell.angle_gamma   90.00
#
_symmetry.space_group_name_H-M   'P 1'
#
loop_
_entity.id
_entity.type
_entity.pdbx_description
1 polymer ?
#
loop_
_entity_poly.entity_id
_entity_poly.type
_entity_poly.pdbx_seq_one_letter_code
_entity_poly.pdbx_strand_id
1 'polypeptide(L)'
;MTIAHNSSAKRGGGIGSNGTVNFGIKNVVELKVKKLWRDKNATKRPEFITLDVYRALATTPDQKTLIGYQYMPSNQAELTIKDLPKQDNNGVDYVYM
;
A
#
# COMPACT_ATOMS: atom_id res chain seq x y z
N MET A 1 -36.10 -12.00 0.32
CA MET A 1 -35.76 -10.59 0.07
C MET A 1 -35.33 -10.00 1.39
N THR A 2 -34.04 -9.73 1.59
CA THR A 2 -33.55 -9.18 2.86
C THR A 2 -32.65 -7.99 2.55
N ILE A 3 -33.12 -6.81 2.94
CA ILE A 3 -32.42 -5.53 2.83
C ILE A 3 -31.74 -5.29 4.18
N ALA A 4 -30.42 -5.22 4.22
CA ALA A 4 -29.69 -4.82 5.41
C ALA A 4 -29.46 -3.31 5.40
N HIS A 5 -30.16 -2.61 6.30
CA HIS A 5 -29.87 -1.21 6.66
C HIS A 5 -28.50 -1.16 7.34
N ASN A 6 -27.53 -0.43 6.79
CA ASN A 6 -26.29 -0.09 7.48
C ASN A 6 -26.25 1.42 7.74
N SER A 7 -26.53 1.80 8.99
CA SER A 7 -26.37 3.16 9.50
C SER A 7 -24.95 3.30 10.06
N SER A 8 -24.04 3.92 9.31
CA SER A 8 -22.72 4.32 9.81
C SER A 8 -22.70 5.82 10.10
N ALA A 9 -22.97 6.19 11.34
CA ALA A 9 -22.77 7.54 11.85
C ALA A 9 -21.45 7.61 12.64
N LYS A 10 -20.34 7.91 11.96
CA LYS A 10 -19.17 8.54 12.59
C LYS A 10 -18.77 9.75 11.75
N ARG A 11 -18.92 10.91 12.37
CA ARG A 11 -18.64 12.25 11.83
C ARG A 11 -17.14 12.39 11.56
N GLY A 12 -16.78 12.93 10.40
CA GLY A 12 -15.40 13.33 10.04
C GLY A 12 -15.09 13.06 8.58
N GLY A 13 -15.01 14.12 7.77
CA GLY A 13 -14.90 14.08 6.31
C GLY A 13 -13.67 13.37 5.76
N GLY A 14 -13.85 12.70 4.61
CA GLY A 14 -12.80 12.03 3.85
C GLY A 14 -13.19 10.61 3.44
N ILE A 15 -14.16 10.47 2.54
CA ILE A 15 -14.45 9.21 1.85
C ILE A 15 -13.35 8.96 0.80
N GLY A 16 -12.36 8.18 1.20
CA GLY A 16 -11.43 7.48 0.30
C GLY A 16 -11.44 6.00 0.61
N SER A 17 -12.63 5.38 0.61
CA SER A 17 -12.82 3.97 1.00
C SER A 17 -13.00 3.09 -0.23
N ASN A 18 -11.92 2.53 -0.79
CA ASN A 18 -12.00 1.30 -1.59
C ASN A 18 -11.96 0.08 -0.67
N GLY A 19 -12.82 0.08 0.35
CA GLY A 19 -12.87 -0.93 1.38
C GLY A 19 -13.56 -2.20 0.90
N THR A 20 -12.78 -3.20 0.48
CA THR A 20 -13.24 -4.59 0.45
C THR A 20 -13.21 -5.15 1.88
N VAL A 21 -14.36 -5.16 2.55
CA VAL A 21 -14.55 -5.85 3.84
C VAL A 21 -14.67 -7.34 3.55
N ASN A 22 -13.57 -8.08 3.71
CA ASN A 22 -13.56 -9.54 3.64
C ASN A 22 -13.32 -10.06 5.06
N PHE A 23 -14.35 -10.60 5.71
CA PHE A 23 -14.26 -11.29 7.01
C PHE A 23 -13.70 -12.73 6.85
N GLY A 24 -12.64 -12.86 6.06
CA GLY A 24 -11.73 -13.99 6.11
C GLY A 24 -10.47 -13.50 6.80
N ILE A 25 -9.71 -14.38 7.44
CA ILE A 25 -8.37 -14.06 7.92
C ILE A 25 -7.55 -13.65 6.68
N LYS A 26 -7.50 -12.35 6.37
CA LYS A 26 -6.71 -11.84 5.26
C LYS A 26 -5.25 -11.98 5.69
N ASN A 27 -4.54 -12.94 5.10
CA ASN A 27 -3.10 -13.06 5.26
C ASN A 27 -2.43 -11.98 4.41
N VAL A 28 -2.50 -10.74 4.88
CA VAL A 28 -1.95 -9.55 4.23
C VAL A 28 -0.86 -8.93 5.09
N VAL A 29 0.01 -8.16 4.46
CA VAL A 29 1.09 -7.41 5.07
C VAL A 29 0.96 -5.93 4.79
N GLU A 30 1.62 -5.12 5.61
CA GLU A 30 1.77 -3.68 5.40
C GLU A 30 3.23 -3.39 5.01
N LEU A 31 3.44 -2.64 3.93
CA LEU A 31 4.75 -2.16 3.51
C LEU A 31 4.92 -0.71 3.93
N LYS A 32 5.90 -0.45 4.81
CA LYS A 32 6.24 0.90 5.29
C LYS A 32 7.40 1.45 4.47
N VAL A 33 7.14 2.54 3.75
CA VAL A 33 8.12 3.27 2.95
C VAL A 33 8.46 4.58 3.66
N LYS A 34 9.76 4.82 3.87
CA LYS A 34 10.26 6.06 4.44
C LYS A 34 11.07 6.82 3.41
N LYS A 35 10.68 8.06 3.17
CA LYS A 35 11.38 8.98 2.28
C LYS A 35 12.27 9.90 3.09
N LEU A 36 13.56 9.91 2.76
CA LEU A 36 14.54 10.82 3.34
C LEU A 36 15.24 11.60 2.23
N TRP A 37 14.98 12.90 2.17
CA TRP A 37 15.75 13.80 1.31
C TRP A 37 17.12 14.05 1.95
N ARG A 38 18.20 13.60 1.32
CA ARG A 38 19.58 13.88 1.78
C ARG A 38 20.09 15.25 1.38
N ASP A 39 19.38 15.94 0.48
CA ASP A 39 19.73 17.27 0.03
C ASP A 39 19.28 18.36 1.00
N LYS A 40 20.17 19.32 1.25
CA LYS A 40 19.90 20.50 2.08
C LYS A 40 18.94 21.49 1.42
N ASN A 41 18.76 21.42 0.10
CA ASN A 41 18.01 22.42 -0.64
C ASN A 41 16.57 21.98 -0.94
N ALA A 42 15.62 22.48 -0.14
CA ALA A 42 14.21 22.11 -0.26
C ALA A 42 13.51 22.69 -1.50
N THR A 43 14.03 23.78 -2.09
CA THR A 43 13.38 24.49 -3.22
C THR A 43 13.46 23.75 -4.56
N LYS A 44 14.34 22.75 -4.68
CA LYS A 44 14.46 21.92 -5.88
C LYS A 44 13.70 20.59 -5.79
N ARG A 45 12.99 20.34 -4.70
CA ARG A 45 12.27 19.08 -4.53
C ARG A 45 11.03 19.08 -5.43
N PRO A 46 10.74 17.98 -6.15
CA PRO A 46 9.49 17.87 -6.89
C PRO A 46 8.31 17.89 -5.91
N GLU A 47 7.13 18.30 -6.37
CA GLU A 47 5.92 18.31 -5.55
C GLU A 47 5.42 16.90 -5.21
N PHE A 48 5.68 15.92 -6.08
CA PHE A 48 5.31 14.52 -5.93
C PHE A 48 6.43 13.61 -6.39
N ILE A 49 6.50 12.42 -5.81
CA ILE A 49 7.31 11.32 -6.33
C ILE A 49 6.41 10.12 -6.62
N THR A 50 6.81 9.34 -7.61
CA THR A 50 6.19 8.06 -7.93
C THR A 50 7.08 6.94 -7.43
N LEU A 51 6.50 5.99 -6.72
CA LEU A 51 7.15 4.80 -6.21
C LEU A 51 6.62 3.60 -6.99
N ASP A 52 7.52 2.91 -7.69
CA ASP A 52 7.21 1.63 -8.30
C ASP A 52 7.26 0.57 -7.20
N VAL A 53 6.18 -0.19 -7.05
CA VAL A 53 6.11 -1.28 -6.07
C VAL A 53 6.30 -2.59 -6.81
N TYR A 54 7.35 -3.31 -6.45
CA TYR A 54 7.64 -4.63 -7.01
C TYR A 54 7.36 -5.72 -5.98
N ARG A 55 7.08 -6.91 -6.49
CA ARG A 55 6.86 -8.12 -5.71
C ARG A 55 7.59 -9.29 -6.34
N ALA A 56 8.26 -10.09 -5.53
CA ALA A 56 8.86 -11.36 -5.93
C ALA A 56 8.44 -12.46 -4.95
N LEU A 57 8.58 -13.73 -5.34
CA LEU A 57 8.47 -14.84 -4.39
C LEU A 57 9.75 -14.91 -3.56
N ALA A 58 9.65 -15.29 -2.29
CA ALA A 58 10.80 -15.46 -1.40
C ALA A 58 11.78 -16.53 -1.91
N THR A 59 11.29 -17.50 -2.68
CA THR A 59 12.11 -18.55 -3.32
C THR A 59 12.80 -18.07 -4.60
N THR A 60 12.28 -17.05 -5.28
CA THR A 60 12.82 -16.50 -6.53
C THR A 60 12.87 -14.96 -6.50
N PRO A 61 13.69 -14.35 -5.61
CA PRO A 61 13.71 -12.90 -5.41
C PRO A 61 14.15 -12.11 -6.65
N ASP A 62 14.88 -12.74 -7.57
CA ASP A 62 15.31 -12.14 -8.83
C ASP A 62 14.14 -11.93 -9.81
N GLN A 63 13.06 -12.71 -9.68
CA GLN A 63 11.85 -12.62 -10.52
C GLN A 63 10.86 -11.60 -9.96
N LYS A 64 11.27 -10.33 -9.98
CA LYS A 64 10.40 -9.22 -9.56
C LYS A 64 9.34 -8.89 -10.61
N THR A 65 8.11 -8.73 -10.15
CA THR A 65 6.96 -8.30 -10.93
C THR A 65 6.52 -6.94 -10.42
N LEU A 66 6.33 -5.97 -11.32
CA LEU A 66 5.73 -4.69 -10.97
C LEU A 66 4.24 -4.91 -10.66
N ILE A 67 3.81 -4.56 -9.45
CA ILE A 67 2.42 -4.74 -9.01
C ILE A 67 1.62 -3.44 -8.98
N GLY A 68 2.29 -2.29 -9.07
CA GLY A 68 1.62 -1.00 -9.14
C GLY A 68 2.53 0.16 -8.81
N TYR A 69 1.90 1.32 -8.72
CA TYR A 69 2.55 2.60 -8.44
C TYR A 69 1.90 3.27 -7.24
N GLN A 70 2.72 3.98 -6.48
CA GLN A 70 2.26 4.80 -5.37
C GLN A 70 2.73 6.24 -5.52
N TYR A 71 1.80 7.17 -5.36
CA TYR A 71 2.09 8.58 -5.39
C TYR A 71 2.35 9.06 -3.97
N MET A 72 3.52 9.65 -3.75
CA MET A 72 3.89 10.21 -2.46
C MET A 72 4.18 11.71 -2.59
N PRO A 73 3.38 12.57 -1.93
CA PRO A 73 3.63 14.00 -1.86
C PRO A 73 5.00 14.34 -1.28
N SER A 74 5.63 15.42 -1.73
CA SER A 74 6.97 15.83 -1.28
C SER A 74 7.05 16.11 0.21
N ASN A 75 5.97 16.68 0.76
CA ASN A 75 5.81 16.98 2.19
C ASN A 75 5.54 15.75 3.05
N GLN A 76 5.15 14.62 2.47
CA GLN A 76 4.94 13.37 3.18
C GLN A 76 6.28 12.65 3.35
N ALA A 77 6.64 12.29 4.59
CA ALA A 77 7.89 11.60 4.91
C ALA A 77 7.74 10.07 4.93
N GLU A 78 6.53 9.57 5.18
CA GLU A 78 6.26 8.13 5.33
C GLU A 78 4.99 7.76 4.57
N LEU A 79 5.01 6.60 3.91
CA LEU A 79 3.87 6.02 3.20
C LEU A 79 3.69 4.58 3.69
N THR A 80 2.47 4.18 3.98
CA THR A 80 2.14 2.78 4.31
C THR A 80 1.22 2.23 3.25
N ILE A 81 1.66 1.17 2.59
CA ILE A 81 0.87 0.43 1.60
C ILE A 81 0.30 -0.78 2.32
N LYS A 82 -1.03 -0.88 2.36
CA LYS A 82 -1.76 -1.90 3.11
C LYS A 82 -2.36 -2.94 2.18
N ASP A 83 -2.91 -4.01 2.77
CA ASP A 83 -3.65 -5.05 2.06
C ASP A 83 -2.83 -5.77 0.99
N LEU A 84 -1.50 -5.85 1.16
CA LEU A 84 -0.62 -6.59 0.25
C LEU A 84 -0.69 -8.09 0.58
N PRO A 85 -0.94 -9.00 -0.37
CA PRO A 85 -0.98 -10.44 -0.09
C PRO A 85 0.33 -10.93 0.54
N LYS A 86 0.29 -11.69 1.62
CA LYS A 86 1.53 -12.23 2.20
C LYS A 86 2.12 -13.34 1.35
N GLN A 87 1.27 -14.19 0.78
CA GLN A 87 1.66 -15.43 0.10
C GLN A 87 0.96 -15.59 -1.24
N ASP A 88 1.57 -16.38 -2.13
CA ASP A 88 0.93 -16.86 -3.34
C ASP A 88 -0.08 -17.98 -3.06
N ASN A 89 -0.74 -18.48 -4.10
CA ASN A 89 -1.72 -19.57 -3.99
C ASN A 89 -1.11 -20.90 -3.52
N ASN A 90 0.21 -21.06 -3.59
CA ASN A 90 0.95 -22.25 -3.16
C ASN A 90 1.49 -22.10 -1.73
N GLY A 91 1.22 -20.96 -1.05
CA GLY A 91 1.70 -20.69 0.30
C GLY A 91 3.14 -20.15 0.37
N VAL A 92 3.73 -19.73 -0.76
CA VAL A 92 5.07 -19.14 -0.80
C VAL A 92 4.98 -17.65 -0.46
N ASP A 93 5.79 -17.19 0.49
CA ASP A 93 5.82 -15.79 0.91
C ASP A 93 6.27 -14.85 -0.22
N TYR A 94 5.64 -13.68 -0.29
CA TYR A 94 6.05 -12.58 -1.14
C TYR A 94 7.04 -11.66 -0.44
N VAL A 95 8.00 -11.17 -1.21
CA VAL A 95 8.93 -10.11 -0.84
C VAL A 95 8.57 -8.87 -1.65
N TYR A 96 8.42 -7.74 -0.96
CA TYR A 96 8.07 -6.46 -1.55
C TYR A 96 9.26 -5.51 -1.53
N MET A 97 9.41 -4.71 -2.59
CA MET A 97 10.52 -3.77 -2.79
C MET A 97 10.09 -2.53 -3.56
#